data_AF-A0A963TXX6-F1
#
_entry.id   AF-A0A963TXX6-F1
#
_cell.length_a   1.000
_cell.length_b   1.000
_cell.length_c   1.000
_cell.angle_alpha   90.00
_cell.angle_beta   90.00
_cell.angle_gamma   90.00
#
_symmetry.space_group_name_H-M   'P 1'
#
loop_
_entity.id
_entity.type
_entity.pdbx_description
1 polymer ?
#
loop_
_entity_poly.entity_id
_entity_poly.type
_entity_poly.pdbx_seq_one_letter_code
_entity_poly.pdbx_strand_id
1 'polypeptide(L)'
;MKRRLAAFIDRLQDIGTLDDLQKLIAGLRSSYGTEHLVYHSVSSLGEQYAVLTYDARWVAQYVDNDYARIDPVVQGSLRRFHPVDWKQLDWTARRERDFLGEALEFGVGNQGYSVPIRGPNGQFAMFSVNDRASDRDWALFTEKYCADLILVGHYLNQKALEIERGSDVGPRHDLSPREIDVLSLLALGLNRAHAAESLAISEHTFRAYIETARQKLGAGNTLQAVARAVAAGYIRP
;
A
#
# COMPACT_ATOMS: atom_id res chain seq x y z
N MET A 1 -1.19 13.64 23.81
CA MET A 1 -1.28 13.13 22.43
C MET A 1 -0.54 14.04 21.45
N LYS A 2 -0.96 15.30 21.22
CA LYS A 2 -0.37 16.23 20.21
C LYS A 2 1.17 16.32 20.17
N ARG A 3 1.87 16.26 21.31
CA ARG A 3 3.35 16.41 21.36
C ARG A 3 4.10 15.22 20.72
N ARG A 4 3.58 13.99 20.81
CA ARG A 4 4.24 12.80 20.24
C ARG A 4 4.17 12.82 18.73
N LEU A 5 2.96 13.03 18.20
CA LEU A 5 2.73 13.12 16.76
C LEU A 5 3.52 14.27 16.13
N ALA A 6 3.53 15.45 16.75
CA ALA A 6 4.34 16.58 16.29
C ALA A 6 5.83 16.22 16.22
N ALA A 7 6.40 15.69 17.32
CA ALA A 7 7.81 15.29 17.33
C ALA A 7 8.15 14.19 16.31
N PHE A 8 7.19 13.31 16.01
CA PHE A 8 7.34 12.31 14.96
C PHE A 8 7.35 12.95 13.57
N ILE A 9 6.41 13.86 13.28
CA ILE A 9 6.34 14.58 12.00
C ILE A 9 7.60 15.42 11.79
N ASP A 10 8.08 16.11 12.83
CA ASP A 10 9.32 16.90 12.76
C ASP A 10 10.51 15.99 12.41
N ARG A 11 10.66 14.85 13.10
CA ARG A 11 11.72 13.88 12.80
C ARG A 11 11.65 13.29 11.40
N LEU A 12 10.44 13.11 10.84
CA LEU A 12 10.29 12.65 9.46
C LEU A 12 10.89 13.63 8.44
N GLN A 13 10.96 14.93 8.75
CA GLN A 13 11.54 15.90 7.82
C GLN A 13 13.05 15.72 7.64
N ASP A 14 13.73 15.17 8.65
CA ASP A 14 15.18 15.04 8.69
C ASP A 14 15.70 13.70 8.12
N ILE A 15 14.81 12.76 7.79
CA ILE A 15 15.21 11.44 7.28
C ILE A 15 15.25 11.41 5.75
N GLY A 16 16.27 10.73 5.21
CA GLY A 16 16.47 10.60 3.77
C GLY A 16 16.67 9.17 3.27
N THR A 17 16.71 8.17 4.17
CA THR A 17 16.98 6.78 3.79
C THR A 17 15.96 5.80 4.39
N LEU A 18 15.86 4.63 3.78
CA LEU A 18 15.02 3.53 4.28
C LEU A 18 15.51 2.99 5.65
N ASP A 19 16.83 3.03 5.91
CA ASP A 19 17.39 2.67 7.22
C ASP A 19 16.99 3.66 8.32
N ASP A 20 16.89 4.95 7.99
CA ASP A 20 16.38 5.95 8.94
C ASP A 20 14.90 5.73 9.26
N LEU A 21 14.09 5.32 8.27
CA LEU A 21 12.70 4.92 8.50
C LEU A 21 12.60 3.73 9.45
N GLN A 22 13.47 2.72 9.30
CA GLN A 22 13.53 1.56 10.20
C GLN A 22 13.80 1.99 11.65
N LYS A 23 14.79 2.87 11.88
CA LYS A 23 15.10 3.43 13.20
C LYS A 23 13.94 4.23 13.78
N LEU A 24 13.25 5.00 12.94
CA LEU A 24 12.11 5.81 13.35
C LEU A 24 10.93 4.96 13.82
N ILE A 25 10.62 3.87 13.11
CA ILE A 25 9.58 2.91 13.50
C ILE A 25 9.94 2.24 14.83
N ALA A 26 11.20 1.85 15.04
CA ALA A 26 11.65 1.30 16.32
C ALA A 26 11.44 2.30 17.48
N GLY A 27 11.73 3.59 17.27
CA GLY A 27 11.47 4.64 18.25
C GLY A 27 9.97 4.88 18.52
N LEU A 28 9.14 4.82 17.47
CA LEU A 28 7.69 4.93 17.60
C LEU A 28 7.11 3.78 18.42
N ARG A 29 7.56 2.55 18.19
CA ARG A 29 7.17 1.35 18.94
C ARG A 29 7.36 1.60 20.44
N SER A 30 8.56 2.01 20.85
CA SER A 30 8.84 2.35 22.25
C SER A 30 7.96 3.48 22.78
N SER A 31 7.62 4.47 21.95
CA SER A 31 6.79 5.60 22.37
C SER A 31 5.32 5.24 22.62
N TYR A 32 4.77 4.28 21.86
CA TYR A 32 3.42 3.76 22.05
C TYR A 32 3.37 2.67 23.11
N GLY A 33 4.51 2.04 23.42
CA GLY A 33 4.60 0.98 24.42
C GLY A 33 4.04 -0.35 23.91
N THR A 34 4.19 -0.64 22.62
CA THR A 34 3.71 -1.88 21.98
C THR A 34 4.87 -2.81 21.62
N GLU A 35 4.59 -4.10 21.45
CA GLU A 35 5.59 -5.08 21.05
C GLU A 35 6.12 -4.85 19.63
N HIS A 36 5.27 -4.57 18.64
CA HIS A 36 5.76 -4.27 17.30
C HIS A 36 4.98 -3.17 16.56
N LEU A 37 5.68 -2.63 15.57
CA LEU A 37 5.18 -1.80 14.50
C LEU A 37 5.72 -2.33 13.16
N VAL A 38 4.88 -2.22 12.14
CA VAL A 38 5.17 -2.63 10.78
C VAL A 38 4.63 -1.57 9.83
N TYR A 39 5.43 -1.17 8.86
CA TYR A 39 4.98 -0.51 7.66
C TYR A 39 5.39 -1.34 6.46
N HIS A 40 4.44 -1.63 5.59
CA HIS A 40 4.64 -2.39 4.37
C HIS A 40 3.97 -1.66 3.20
N SER A 41 4.69 -1.45 2.11
CA SER A 41 4.20 -0.87 0.87
C SER A 41 4.38 -1.83 -0.30
N VAL A 42 3.41 -1.79 -1.21
CA VAL A 42 3.45 -2.43 -2.52
C VAL A 42 3.24 -1.35 -3.56
N SER A 43 4.22 -1.19 -4.45
CA SER A 43 4.14 -0.27 -5.57
C SER A 43 3.12 -0.77 -6.62
N SER A 44 2.66 0.11 -7.51
CA SER A 44 1.76 -0.28 -8.61
C SER A 44 2.44 -1.21 -9.64
N LEU A 45 3.77 -1.32 -9.58
CA LEU A 45 4.57 -2.24 -10.38
C LEU A 45 4.80 -3.58 -9.66
N GLY A 46 4.34 -3.72 -8.41
CA GLY A 46 4.45 -4.94 -7.61
C GLY A 46 5.71 -5.03 -6.75
N GLU A 47 6.54 -3.98 -6.72
CA GLU A 47 7.71 -3.92 -5.83
C GLU A 47 7.24 -3.80 -4.38
N GLN A 48 7.86 -4.55 -3.48
CA GLN A 48 7.50 -4.60 -2.07
C GLN A 48 8.60 -3.99 -1.24
N TYR A 49 8.21 -3.15 -0.28
CA TYR A 49 9.10 -2.60 0.72
C TYR A 49 8.47 -2.73 2.09
N ALA A 50 9.29 -3.11 3.08
CA ALA A 50 8.83 -3.28 4.45
C ALA A 50 9.87 -2.72 5.42
N VAL A 51 9.39 -2.03 6.45
CA VAL A 51 10.15 -1.72 7.67
C VAL A 51 9.33 -2.18 8.86
N LEU A 52 9.94 -3.04 9.66
CA LEU A 52 9.22 -3.84 10.64
C LEU A 52 10.10 -4.15 11.84
N THR A 53 9.45 -4.54 12.93
CA THR A 53 10.14 -4.85 14.20
C THR A 53 9.95 -6.30 14.63
N TYR A 54 9.49 -7.17 13.74
CA TYR A 54 9.35 -8.61 13.99
C TYR A 54 10.71 -9.33 14.05
N ASP A 55 10.70 -10.51 14.66
CA ASP A 55 11.83 -11.44 14.60
C ASP A 55 12.14 -11.79 13.14
N ALA A 56 13.41 -11.70 12.74
CA ALA A 56 13.83 -11.96 11.37
C ALA A 56 13.49 -13.40 10.91
N ARG A 57 13.44 -14.37 11.83
CA ARG A 57 13.03 -15.75 11.53
C ARG A 57 11.56 -15.83 11.15
N TRP A 58 10.71 -15.05 11.83
CA TRP A 58 9.30 -14.94 11.47
C TRP A 58 9.14 -14.31 10.08
N VAL A 59 9.89 -13.25 9.80
CA VAL A 59 9.85 -12.58 8.49
C VAL A 59 10.25 -13.56 7.37
N ALA A 60 11.34 -14.31 7.57
CA ALA A 60 11.77 -15.33 6.61
C ALA A 60 10.68 -16.39 6.39
N GLN A 61 10.14 -16.95 7.48
CA GLN A 61 9.08 -17.95 7.42
C GLN A 61 7.80 -17.43 6.75
N TYR A 62 7.44 -16.17 6.99
CA TYR A 62 6.29 -15.52 6.38
C TYR A 62 6.43 -15.42 4.86
N VAL A 63 7.63 -15.06 4.39
CA VAL A 63 7.95 -14.97 2.96
C VAL A 63 8.04 -16.36 2.33
N ASP A 64 8.76 -17.30 2.95
CA ASP A 64 8.98 -18.65 2.42
C ASP A 64 7.67 -19.44 2.25
N ASN A 65 6.69 -19.22 3.13
CA ASN A 65 5.37 -19.87 3.07
C ASN A 65 4.30 -19.04 2.31
N ASP A 66 4.67 -17.88 1.76
CA ASP A 66 3.75 -16.97 1.05
C ASP A 66 2.49 -16.62 1.86
N TYR A 67 2.70 -16.33 3.16
CA TYR A 67 1.60 -16.10 4.11
C TYR A 67 0.74 -14.89 3.77
N ALA A 68 1.26 -13.93 3.00
CA ALA A 68 0.49 -12.77 2.51
C ALA A 68 -0.82 -13.17 1.79
N ARG A 69 -0.87 -14.35 1.16
CA ARG A 69 -2.06 -14.84 0.46
C ARG A 69 -3.19 -15.29 1.39
N ILE A 70 -2.84 -15.81 2.57
CA ILE A 70 -3.80 -16.36 3.53
C ILE A 70 -4.00 -15.46 4.74
N ASP A 71 -3.11 -14.49 4.96
CA ASP A 71 -3.14 -13.57 6.09
C ASP A 71 -4.45 -12.74 6.09
N PRO A 72 -5.35 -12.97 7.07
CA PRO A 72 -6.60 -12.23 7.17
C PRO A 72 -6.39 -10.72 7.33
N VAL A 73 -5.26 -10.29 7.90
CA VAL A 73 -4.92 -8.87 8.08
C VAL A 73 -4.69 -8.21 6.73
N VAL A 74 -3.93 -8.86 5.85
CA VAL A 74 -3.69 -8.40 4.48
C VAL A 74 -5.00 -8.39 3.69
N GLN A 75 -5.73 -9.51 3.70
CA GLN A 75 -6.98 -9.64 2.95
C GLN A 75 -8.06 -8.65 3.44
N GLY A 76 -8.17 -8.46 4.76
CA GLY A 76 -9.07 -7.50 5.37
C GLY A 76 -8.72 -6.06 5.03
N SER A 77 -7.44 -5.71 5.08
CA SER A 77 -6.93 -4.37 4.76
C SER A 77 -7.07 -4.03 3.28
N LEU A 78 -6.92 -5.01 2.38
CA LEU A 78 -7.11 -4.83 0.94
C LEU A 78 -8.56 -4.44 0.58
N ARG A 79 -9.55 -4.86 1.38
CA ARG A 79 -10.98 -4.66 1.10
C ARG A 79 -11.62 -3.55 1.95
N ARG A 80 -10.86 -2.89 2.81
CA ARG A 80 -11.35 -1.86 3.74
C ARG A 80 -10.58 -0.55 3.56
N PHE A 81 -11.25 0.55 3.92
CA PHE A 81 -10.65 1.89 3.95
C PHE A 81 -10.34 2.36 5.38
N HIS A 82 -11.14 1.93 6.35
CA HIS A 82 -10.93 2.22 7.76
C HIS A 82 -9.89 1.28 8.35
N PRO A 83 -9.23 1.67 9.46
CA PRO A 83 -8.37 0.78 10.19
C PRO A 83 -9.09 -0.52 10.61
N VAL A 84 -8.32 -1.59 10.69
CA VAL A 84 -8.78 -2.95 10.90
C VAL A 84 -8.23 -3.45 12.23
N ASP A 85 -9.11 -3.67 13.19
CA ASP A 85 -8.77 -4.45 14.38
C ASP A 85 -8.72 -5.93 14.01
N TRP A 86 -7.62 -6.59 14.34
CA TRP A 86 -7.37 -7.99 13.98
C TRP A 86 -8.44 -8.92 14.58
N LYS A 87 -9.02 -8.57 15.72
CA LYS A 87 -10.11 -9.37 16.32
C LYS A 87 -11.40 -9.37 15.53
N GLN A 88 -11.59 -8.40 14.64
CA GLN A 88 -12.77 -8.31 13.77
C GLN A 88 -12.59 -9.06 12.44
N LEU A 89 -11.49 -9.79 12.29
CA LEU A 89 -11.21 -10.62 11.12
C LEU A 89 -11.70 -12.04 11.34
N ASP A 90 -11.91 -12.74 10.24
CA ASP A 90 -12.30 -14.14 10.25
C ASP A 90 -11.05 -15.02 10.39
N TRP A 91 -10.94 -15.68 11.54
CA TRP A 91 -9.88 -16.65 11.85
C TRP A 91 -10.44 -18.09 11.96
N THR A 92 -11.62 -18.35 11.38
CA THR A 92 -12.33 -19.63 11.58
C THR A 92 -11.80 -20.77 10.71
N ALA A 93 -11.11 -20.47 9.61
CA ALA A 93 -10.53 -21.50 8.78
C ALA A 93 -9.22 -22.03 9.40
N ARG A 94 -8.94 -23.32 9.16
CA ARG A 94 -7.85 -24.04 9.85
C ARG A 94 -6.48 -23.42 9.57
N ARG A 95 -6.23 -23.05 8.31
CA ARG A 95 -4.93 -22.51 7.88
C ARG A 95 -4.62 -21.18 8.56
N GLU A 96 -5.64 -20.34 8.73
CA GLU A 96 -5.58 -19.03 9.35
C GLU A 96 -5.33 -19.16 10.86
N ARG A 97 -5.92 -20.17 11.51
CA ARG A 97 -5.60 -20.49 12.91
C ARG A 97 -4.20 -21.02 13.10
N ASP A 98 -3.76 -21.92 12.22
CA ASP A 98 -2.41 -22.49 12.27
C ASP A 98 -1.37 -21.37 12.08
N PHE A 99 -1.60 -20.49 11.08
CA PHE A 99 -0.82 -19.25 10.87
C PHE A 99 -0.79 -18.33 12.10
N LEU A 100 -1.94 -18.05 12.72
CA LEU A 100 -2.00 -17.23 13.93
C LEU A 100 -1.23 -17.89 15.10
N GLY A 101 -1.31 -19.21 15.24
CA GLY A 101 -0.57 -19.97 16.23
C GLY A 101 0.94 -19.79 16.07
N GLU A 102 1.46 -19.95 14.86
CA GLU A 102 2.87 -19.71 14.55
C GLU A 102 3.27 -18.26 14.84
N ALA A 103 2.47 -17.28 14.38
CA ALA A 103 2.73 -15.87 14.64
C ALA A 103 2.86 -15.57 16.15
N LEU A 104 2.00 -16.18 16.98
CA LEU A 104 2.04 -16.03 18.43
C LEU A 104 3.30 -16.63 19.06
N GLU A 105 3.78 -17.76 18.56
CA GLU A 105 5.02 -18.41 19.02
C GLU A 105 6.26 -17.57 18.72
N PHE A 106 6.25 -16.86 17.58
CA PHE A 106 7.29 -15.89 17.23
C PHE A 106 7.13 -14.52 17.89
N GLY A 107 6.12 -14.36 18.75
CA GLY A 107 5.95 -13.15 19.55
C GLY A 107 5.23 -12.00 18.84
N VAL A 108 4.56 -12.25 17.70
CA VAL A 108 3.84 -11.20 16.94
C VAL A 108 2.75 -10.52 17.79
N GLY A 109 2.22 -11.20 18.80
CA GLY A 109 1.17 -10.68 19.69
C GLY A 109 -0.23 -11.15 19.30
N ASN A 110 -1.15 -11.15 20.27
CA ASN A 110 -2.53 -11.62 20.10
C ASN A 110 -3.52 -10.51 19.71
N GLN A 111 -3.05 -9.26 19.69
CA GLN A 111 -3.83 -8.07 19.35
C GLN A 111 -3.13 -7.31 18.24
N GLY A 112 -3.89 -6.72 17.32
CA GLY A 112 -3.31 -5.83 16.32
C GLY A 112 -4.32 -4.91 15.65
N TYR A 113 -3.81 -3.84 15.07
CA TYR A 113 -4.57 -2.77 14.45
C TYR A 113 -3.81 -2.28 13.22
N SER A 114 -4.42 -2.43 12.05
CA SER A 114 -3.80 -2.11 10.77
C SER A 114 -4.52 -0.97 10.07
N VAL A 115 -3.78 0.06 9.68
CA VAL A 115 -4.26 1.20 8.89
C VAL A 115 -3.92 0.94 7.41
N PRO A 116 -4.91 0.65 6.56
CA PRO A 116 -4.69 0.58 5.11
C PRO A 116 -4.52 1.98 4.54
N ILE A 117 -3.56 2.15 3.63
CA ILE A 117 -3.20 3.43 3.01
C ILE A 117 -3.17 3.25 1.50
N ARG A 118 -3.84 4.15 0.77
CA ARG A 118 -3.89 4.14 -0.69
C ARG A 118 -3.10 5.32 -1.25
N GLY A 119 -2.21 5.04 -2.18
CA GLY A 119 -1.43 6.05 -2.89
C GLY A 119 -2.17 6.58 -4.13
N PRO A 120 -1.79 7.77 -4.62
CA PRO A 120 -2.45 8.41 -5.77
C PRO A 120 -2.29 7.65 -7.09
N ASN A 121 -1.30 6.76 -7.23
CA ASN A 121 -1.06 5.99 -8.45
C ASN A 121 -1.32 4.48 -8.22
N GLY A 122 -2.32 4.15 -7.42
CA GLY A 122 -2.72 2.75 -7.15
C GLY A 122 -1.79 1.99 -6.21
N GLN A 123 -0.84 2.67 -5.57
CA GLN A 123 0.00 2.04 -4.54
C GLN A 123 -0.86 1.65 -3.33
N PHE A 124 -0.49 0.55 -2.68
CA PHE A 124 -1.11 0.13 -1.43
C PHE A 124 -0.04 0.01 -0.36
N ALA A 125 -0.29 0.61 0.79
CA ALA A 125 0.53 0.41 1.97
C ALA A 125 -0.34 0.07 3.17
N MET A 126 0.29 -0.49 4.18
CA MET A 126 -0.32 -0.86 5.44
C MET A 126 0.62 -0.49 6.57
N PHE A 127 0.09 0.20 7.56
CA PHE A 127 0.78 0.46 8.82
C PHE A 127 0.08 -0.34 9.93
N SER A 128 0.79 -1.26 10.57
CA SER A 128 0.25 -2.12 11.63
C SER A 128 0.94 -1.85 12.95
N VAL A 129 0.16 -1.83 14.02
CA VAL A 129 0.63 -1.93 15.40
C VAL A 129 0.04 -3.17 16.03
N ASN A 130 0.84 -3.91 16.78
CA ASN A 130 0.38 -5.10 17.47
C ASN A 130 1.13 -5.33 18.78
N ASP A 131 0.49 -6.09 19.65
CA ASP A 131 0.89 -6.24 21.03
C ASP A 131 0.36 -7.52 21.66
N ARG A 132 0.96 -7.90 22.79
CA ARG A 132 0.42 -8.92 23.69
C ARG A 132 -0.33 -8.26 24.85
N ALA A 133 -1.63 -8.09 24.66
CA ALA A 133 -2.47 -7.39 25.62
C ALA A 133 -3.82 -8.08 25.86
N SER A 134 -4.45 -7.75 26.99
CA SER A 134 -5.84 -8.10 27.24
C SER A 134 -6.77 -7.33 26.30
N ASP A 135 -7.95 -7.87 26.03
CA ASP A 135 -8.95 -7.23 25.15
C ASP A 135 -9.34 -5.83 25.65
N ARG A 136 -9.42 -5.68 26.97
CA ARG A 136 -9.75 -4.41 27.61
C ARG A 136 -8.66 -3.38 27.37
N ASP A 137 -7.41 -3.75 27.63
CA ASP A 137 -6.28 -2.82 27.49
C ASP A 137 -6.08 -2.44 26.02
N TRP A 138 -6.26 -3.41 25.11
CA TRP A 138 -6.19 -3.15 23.68
C TRP A 138 -7.29 -2.21 23.19
N ALA A 139 -8.53 -2.41 23.63
CA ALA A 139 -9.63 -1.52 23.28
C ALA A 139 -9.38 -0.07 23.75
N LEU A 140 -8.87 0.10 24.98
CA LEU A 140 -8.49 1.42 25.50
C LEU A 140 -7.34 2.04 24.70
N PHE A 141 -6.36 1.22 24.27
CA PHE A 141 -5.25 1.67 23.44
C PHE A 141 -5.72 2.15 22.06
N THR A 142 -6.52 1.35 21.36
CA THR A 142 -6.99 1.67 20.01
C THR A 142 -7.94 2.87 20.03
N GLU A 143 -8.86 2.97 21.00
CA GLU A 143 -9.72 4.14 21.18
C GLU A 143 -8.89 5.42 21.39
N LYS A 144 -7.88 5.35 22.27
CA LYS A 144 -7.04 6.49 22.60
C LYS A 144 -6.16 6.95 21.44
N TYR A 145 -5.62 6.02 20.64
CA TYR A 145 -4.57 6.31 19.66
C TYR A 145 -5.00 6.18 18.19
N CYS A 146 -6.24 5.82 17.89
CA CYS A 146 -6.72 5.62 16.51
C CYS A 146 -6.34 6.78 15.56
N ALA A 147 -6.67 8.02 15.92
CA ALA A 147 -6.35 9.19 15.10
C ALA A 147 -4.84 9.38 14.91
N ASP A 148 -4.05 9.18 15.96
CA ASP A 148 -2.59 9.29 15.90
C ASP A 148 -1.99 8.22 14.97
N LEU A 149 -2.46 6.97 15.07
CA LEU A 149 -1.98 5.84 14.25
C LEU A 149 -2.31 6.03 12.77
N ILE A 150 -3.49 6.57 12.46
CA ILE A 150 -3.87 6.92 11.08
C ILE A 150 -2.89 7.96 10.53
N LEU A 151 -2.67 9.06 11.26
CA LEU A 151 -1.79 10.13 10.82
C LEU A 151 -0.34 9.64 10.68
N VAL A 152 0.17 8.89 11.66
CA VAL A 152 1.51 8.28 11.59
C VAL A 152 1.65 7.42 10.34
N GLY A 153 0.69 6.52 10.07
CA GLY A 153 0.71 5.68 8.89
C GLY A 153 0.79 6.50 7.59
N HIS A 154 -0.06 7.52 7.45
CA HIS A 154 -0.06 8.38 6.26
C HIS A 154 1.25 9.17 6.08
N TYR A 155 1.79 9.74 7.15
CA TYR A 155 3.06 10.48 7.09
C TYR A 155 4.26 9.55 6.82
N LEU A 156 4.29 8.34 7.39
CA LEU A 156 5.27 7.31 7.04
C LEU A 156 5.20 6.98 5.56
N ASN A 157 3.99 6.74 5.04
CA ASN A 157 3.79 6.40 3.64
C ASN A 157 4.23 7.51 2.70
N GLN A 158 3.91 8.77 3.03
CA GLN A 158 4.37 9.91 2.24
C GLN A 158 5.90 9.95 2.19
N LYS A 159 6.58 9.82 3.34
CA LYS A 159 8.04 9.87 3.42
C LYS A 159 8.71 8.69 2.71
N ALA A 160 8.17 7.48 2.85
CA ALA A 160 8.65 6.30 2.13
C ALA A 160 8.58 6.52 0.61
N LEU A 161 7.44 7.02 0.11
CA LEU A 161 7.30 7.36 -1.31
C LEU A 161 8.24 8.48 -1.75
N GLU A 162 8.54 9.48 -0.91
CA GLU A 162 9.53 10.52 -1.21
C GLU A 162 10.95 9.93 -1.35
N ILE A 163 11.34 9.04 -0.45
CA ILE A 163 12.65 8.37 -0.46
C ILE A 163 12.77 7.45 -1.68
N GLU A 164 11.75 6.63 -1.95
CA GLU A 164 11.70 5.78 -3.15
C GLU A 164 11.82 6.62 -4.43
N ARG A 165 11.05 7.72 -4.54
CA ARG A 165 11.08 8.63 -5.70
C ARG A 165 12.40 9.38 -5.84
N GLY A 166 13.16 9.58 -4.76
CA GLY A 166 14.51 10.14 -4.80
C GLY A 166 15.51 9.32 -5.62
N SER A 167 15.18 8.06 -5.92
CA SER A 167 15.96 7.12 -6.75
C SER A 167 15.48 7.05 -8.20
N ASP A 168 14.24 7.49 -8.48
CA ASP A 168 13.55 7.24 -9.76
C ASP A 168 12.77 8.47 -10.23
N VAL A 169 13.42 9.64 -10.23
CA VAL A 169 13.00 10.80 -11.02
C VAL A 169 13.42 10.59 -12.48
N GLY A 170 13.00 9.46 -13.07
CA GLY A 170 12.79 9.44 -14.51
C GLY A 170 11.63 10.38 -14.84
N PRO A 171 11.67 11.14 -15.94
CA PRO A 171 10.50 11.89 -16.38
C PRO A 171 9.36 10.88 -16.51
N ARG A 172 8.32 11.02 -15.67
CA ARG A 172 7.03 10.43 -15.98
C ARG A 172 6.68 10.99 -17.35
N HIS A 173 6.77 10.17 -18.38
CA HIS A 173 6.26 10.54 -19.69
C HIS A 173 4.74 10.52 -19.55
N ASP A 174 4.21 11.59 -18.96
CA ASP A 174 2.80 11.74 -18.74
C ASP A 174 2.07 11.54 -20.06
N LEU A 175 0.98 10.81 -19.95
CA LEU A 175 0.12 10.57 -21.10
C LEU A 175 -0.43 11.92 -21.55
N SER A 176 -0.39 12.17 -22.85
CA SER A 176 -1.05 13.35 -23.41
C SER A 176 -2.56 13.24 -23.20
N PRO A 177 -3.30 14.35 -23.17
CA PRO A 177 -4.77 14.31 -23.08
C PRO A 177 -5.40 13.38 -24.12
N ARG A 178 -4.85 13.33 -25.34
CA ARG A 178 -5.33 12.44 -26.41
C ARG A 178 -5.03 10.97 -26.16
N GLU A 179 -3.88 10.65 -25.55
CA GLU A 179 -3.57 9.28 -25.14
C GLU A 179 -4.52 8.82 -24.03
N ILE A 180 -4.84 9.70 -23.07
CA ILE A 180 -5.82 9.46 -22.01
C ILE A 180 -7.21 9.23 -22.59
N ASP A 181 -7.68 10.08 -23.52
CA ASP A 181 -8.97 9.94 -24.19
C ASP A 181 -9.10 8.57 -24.87
N VAL A 182 -8.08 8.19 -25.64
CA VAL A 182 -8.04 6.94 -26.40
C VAL A 182 -8.08 5.72 -25.48
N LEU A 183 -7.28 5.72 -24.40
CA LEU A 183 -7.31 4.62 -23.43
C LEU A 183 -8.63 4.58 -22.64
N SER A 184 -9.25 5.73 -22.36
CA SER A 184 -10.55 5.80 -21.66
C SER A 184 -11.65 5.16 -22.48
N LEU A 185 -11.74 5.45 -23.77
CA LEU A 185 -12.74 4.84 -24.66
C LEU A 185 -12.53 3.33 -24.79
N LEU A 186 -11.27 2.87 -24.79
CA LEU A 186 -10.95 1.45 -24.76
C LEU A 186 -11.33 0.79 -23.42
N ALA A 187 -11.17 1.50 -22.30
CA ALA A 187 -11.58 1.01 -20.97
C ALA A 187 -13.11 0.84 -20.87
N LEU A 188 -13.88 1.69 -21.56
CA LEU A 188 -15.33 1.58 -21.70
C LEU A 188 -15.78 0.45 -22.66
N GLY A 189 -14.83 -0.26 -23.27
CA GLY A 189 -15.12 -1.38 -24.17
C GLY A 189 -15.55 -0.98 -25.58
N LEU A 190 -15.36 0.29 -25.99
CA LEU A 190 -15.67 0.70 -27.36
C LEU A 190 -14.71 0.03 -28.33
N ASN A 191 -15.24 -0.38 -29.49
CA ASN A 191 -14.42 -0.81 -30.60
C ASN A 191 -13.61 0.38 -31.16
N ARG A 192 -12.49 0.09 -31.82
CA ARG A 192 -11.55 1.13 -32.30
C ARG A 192 -12.18 2.09 -33.32
N ALA A 193 -13.08 1.61 -34.18
CA ALA A 193 -13.72 2.43 -35.21
C ALA A 193 -14.66 3.46 -34.58
N HIS A 194 -15.57 3.01 -33.70
CA HIS A 194 -16.50 3.89 -32.98
C HIS A 194 -15.76 4.84 -32.04
N ALA A 195 -14.69 4.39 -31.39
CA ALA A 195 -13.88 5.24 -30.53
C ALA A 195 -13.13 6.33 -31.32
N ALA A 196 -12.60 6.00 -32.51
CA ALA A 196 -11.97 6.97 -33.39
C ALA A 196 -12.97 8.01 -33.92
N GLU A 197 -14.17 7.56 -34.31
CA GLU A 197 -15.29 8.41 -34.71
C GLU A 197 -15.70 9.36 -33.59
N SER A 198 -15.83 8.86 -32.36
CA SER A 198 -16.19 9.67 -31.18
C SER A 198 -15.17 10.78 -30.89
N LEU A 199 -13.89 10.58 -31.22
CA LEU A 199 -12.84 11.58 -31.07
C LEU A 199 -12.64 12.45 -32.32
N ALA A 200 -13.42 12.23 -33.38
CA ALA A 200 -13.28 12.88 -34.68
C ALA A 200 -11.85 12.75 -35.27
N ILE A 201 -11.23 11.57 -35.14
CA ILE A 201 -9.90 11.27 -35.72
C ILE A 201 -9.95 9.99 -36.57
N SER A 202 -8.94 9.79 -37.42
CA SER A 202 -8.84 8.54 -38.19
C SER A 202 -8.48 7.34 -37.30
N GLU A 203 -8.89 6.13 -37.68
CA GLU A 203 -8.45 4.89 -37.02
C GLU A 203 -6.92 4.77 -36.98
N HIS A 204 -6.22 5.27 -38.00
CA HIS A 204 -4.77 5.28 -38.04
C HIS A 204 -4.19 6.17 -36.93
N THR A 205 -4.71 7.39 -36.78
CA THR A 205 -4.33 8.32 -35.71
C THR A 205 -4.67 7.75 -34.33
N PHE A 206 -5.83 7.11 -34.19
CA PHE A 206 -6.23 6.42 -32.95
C PHE A 206 -5.22 5.33 -32.57
N ARG A 207 -4.80 4.49 -33.53
CA ARG A 207 -3.77 3.46 -33.32
C ARG A 207 -2.41 4.06 -32.94
N ALA A 208 -2.02 5.19 -33.53
CA ALA A 208 -0.78 5.87 -33.18
C ALA A 208 -0.78 6.33 -31.71
N TYR A 209 -1.88 6.90 -31.22
CA TYR A 209 -2.00 7.27 -29.81
C TYR A 209 -1.96 6.06 -28.87
N ILE A 210 -2.59 4.92 -29.23
CA ILE A 210 -2.46 3.67 -28.45
C ILE A 210 -1.00 3.24 -28.34
N GLU A 211 -0.27 3.27 -29.45
CA GLU A 211 1.11 2.78 -29.49
C GLU A 211 2.04 3.66 -28.66
N THR A 212 1.92 4.99 -28.78
CA THR A 212 2.67 5.93 -27.93
C THR A 212 2.32 5.74 -26.45
N ALA A 213 1.04 5.61 -26.10
CA ALA A 213 0.62 5.37 -24.73
C ALA A 213 1.16 4.03 -24.19
N ARG A 214 1.13 2.98 -25.01
CA ARG A 214 1.65 1.65 -24.68
C ARG A 214 3.15 1.70 -24.38
N GLN A 215 3.93 2.41 -25.21
CA GLN A 215 5.37 2.58 -25.00
C GLN A 215 5.66 3.36 -23.72
N LYS A 216 4.97 4.50 -23.50
CA LYS A 216 5.11 5.31 -22.27
C LYS A 216 4.77 4.53 -21.01
N LEU A 217 3.77 3.65 -21.07
CA LEU A 217 3.36 2.80 -19.95
C LEU A 217 4.18 1.49 -19.85
N GLY A 218 5.14 1.25 -20.74
CA GLY A 218 5.94 0.02 -20.80
C GLY A 218 5.11 -1.25 -21.00
N ALA A 219 3.93 -1.15 -21.61
CA ALA A 219 2.98 -2.24 -21.73
C ALA A 219 3.25 -3.10 -22.97
N GLY A 220 3.11 -4.42 -22.88
CA GLY A 220 3.27 -5.35 -24.01
C GLY A 220 2.08 -5.38 -24.97
N ASN A 221 0.89 -4.98 -24.52
CA ASN A 221 -0.31 -4.93 -25.35
C ASN A 221 -1.29 -3.83 -24.88
N THR A 222 -2.33 -3.58 -25.68
CA THR A 222 -3.34 -2.54 -25.40
C THR A 222 -4.10 -2.79 -24.09
N LEU A 223 -4.46 -4.05 -23.80
CA LEU A 223 -5.19 -4.37 -22.56
C LEU A 223 -4.33 -4.08 -21.33
N GLN A 224 -3.04 -4.44 -21.37
CA GLN A 224 -2.08 -4.12 -20.32
C GLN A 224 -1.85 -2.61 -20.21
N ALA A 225 -1.85 -1.87 -21.31
CA ALA A 225 -1.75 -0.41 -21.30
C ALA A 225 -2.97 0.22 -20.60
N VAL A 226 -4.19 -0.23 -20.94
CA VAL A 226 -5.43 0.20 -20.25
C VAL A 226 -5.35 -0.15 -18.77
N ALA A 227 -5.00 -1.38 -18.42
CA ALA A 227 -4.88 -1.81 -17.02
C ALA A 227 -3.87 -0.98 -16.21
N ARG A 228 -2.70 -0.68 -16.80
CA ARG A 228 -1.69 0.18 -16.17
C ARG A 228 -2.15 1.63 -16.05
N ALA A 229 -2.85 2.16 -17.06
CA ALA A 229 -3.39 3.51 -17.01
C ALA A 229 -4.48 3.67 -15.93
N VAL A 230 -5.35 2.66 -15.75
CA VAL A 230 -6.32 2.62 -14.64
C VAL A 230 -5.59 2.53 -13.30
N ALA A 231 -4.64 1.60 -13.16
CA ALA A 231 -3.90 1.40 -11.91
C ALA A 231 -3.10 2.65 -11.50
N ALA A 232 -2.49 3.34 -12.46
CA ALA A 232 -1.75 4.58 -12.22
C ALA A 232 -2.65 5.81 -12.03
N GLY A 233 -3.98 5.69 -12.20
CA GLY A 233 -4.94 6.78 -12.00
C GLY A 233 -5.06 7.76 -13.17
N TYR A 234 -4.48 7.45 -14.34
CA TYR A 234 -4.60 8.27 -15.54
C TYR A 234 -6.01 8.25 -16.12
N ILE A 235 -6.72 7.13 -16.00
CA ILE A 235 -8.09 6.95 -16.50
C ILE A 235 -8.97 6.30 -15.44
N ARG A 236 -10.27 6.60 -15.48
CA ARG A 236 -11.30 5.97 -14.66
C ARG A 236 -12.28 5.27 -15.60
N PRO A 237 -12.48 3.94 -15.48
CA PRO A 237 -13.45 3.21 -16.28
C PRO A 237 -14.89 3.57 -15.88
#